data_AF-A0A6G8S0M3-F1
#
_entry.id   AF-A0A6G8S0M3-F1
#
_cell.length_a   1.000
_cell.length_b   1.000
_cell.length_c   1.000
_cell.angle_alpha   90.00
_cell.angle_beta   90.00
_cell.angle_gamma   90.00
#
_symmetry.space_group_name_H-M   'P 1'
#
loop_
_entity.id
_entity.type
_entity.pdbx_description
1 polymer ?
#
loop_
_entity_poly.entity_id
_entity_poly.type
_entity_poly.pdbx_seq_one_letter_code
_entity_poly.pdbx_strand_id
1 'polypeptide(L)'
;MFKPFVGGTESHAIHDLTLENDLDRINVYGNLQITKDQAGLAAAKALQAYLNEIVSALEQDKALPEAIETPDENEVENPFL
;
A
#
# COMPACT_ATOMS: atom_id res chain seq x y z
N MET A 1 -9.58 11.35 -2.59
CA MET A 1 -9.74 10.05 -3.29
C MET A 1 -8.33 9.53 -3.48
N PHE A 2 -8.02 8.36 -2.94
CA PHE A 2 -6.69 7.76 -3.10
C PHE A 2 -6.42 7.50 -4.58
N LYS A 3 -5.26 7.91 -5.08
CA LYS A 3 -4.84 7.67 -6.47
C LYS A 3 -3.59 6.79 -6.46
N PRO A 4 -3.76 5.46 -6.50
CA PRO A 4 -2.64 4.52 -6.52
C PRO A 4 -1.61 4.88 -7.59
N PHE A 5 -0.33 4.81 -7.26
CA PHE A 5 0.79 4.99 -8.19
C PHE A 5 0.95 6.39 -8.79
N VAL A 6 0.19 7.39 -8.29
CA VAL A 6 0.22 8.78 -8.78
C VAL A 6 0.73 9.73 -7.70
N GLY A 7 1.77 10.51 -8.02
CA GLY A 7 2.30 11.57 -7.15
C GLY A 7 3.26 11.11 -6.04
N GLY A 8 3.21 9.84 -5.64
CA GLY A 8 4.26 9.13 -4.89
C GLY A 8 4.63 9.67 -3.50
N THR A 9 3.77 10.51 -2.90
CA THR A 9 4.06 11.18 -1.61
C THR A 9 2.87 11.19 -0.66
N GLU A 10 1.75 10.61 -1.08
CA GLU A 10 0.52 10.57 -0.29
C GLU A 10 0.53 9.35 0.65
N SER A 11 0.13 9.56 1.90
CA SER A 11 -0.04 8.49 2.88
C SER A 11 -1.41 8.57 3.53
N HIS A 12 -2.02 7.41 3.73
CA HIS A 12 -3.35 7.24 4.31
C HIS A 12 -3.30 6.28 5.49
N ALA A 13 -4.06 6.59 6.54
CA ALA A 13 -4.12 5.74 7.74
C ALA A 13 -5.53 5.16 7.95
N ILE A 14 -5.57 3.90 8.37
CA ILE A 14 -6.74 3.26 8.97
C ILE A 14 -6.29 2.78 10.37
N HIS A 15 -6.62 3.56 11.40
CA HIS A 15 -6.05 3.34 12.74
C HIS A 15 -4.51 3.30 12.68
N ASP A 16 -3.88 2.20 13.11
CA ASP A 16 -2.42 2.04 13.13
C ASP A 16 -1.88 1.39 11.84
N LEU A 17 -2.72 1.16 10.84
CA LEU A 17 -2.32 0.70 9.51
C LEU A 17 -2.11 1.90 8.59
N THR A 18 -0.95 1.95 7.94
CA THR A 18 -0.57 2.98 6.97
C THR A 18 -0.50 2.39 5.58
N LEU A 19 -1.06 3.12 4.60
CA LEU A 19 -0.92 2.89 3.17
C LEU A 19 -0.18 4.09 2.59
N GLU A 20 1.06 3.86 2.17
CA GLU A 20 1.93 4.88 1.61
C GLU A 20 2.09 4.63 0.12
N ASN A 21 1.79 5.67 -0.65
CA ASN A 21 1.79 5.64 -2.11
C ASN A 21 3.16 6.02 -2.64
N ASP A 22 3.73 5.18 -3.48
CA ASP A 22 4.89 5.48 -4.32
C ASP A 22 4.49 5.37 -5.80
N LEU A 23 5.42 5.49 -6.73
CA LEU A 23 5.17 5.39 -8.17
C LEU A 23 5.16 3.94 -8.67
N ASP A 24 5.96 3.06 -8.08
CA ASP A 24 6.12 1.66 -8.50
C ASP A 24 5.53 0.66 -7.49
N ARG A 25 5.21 1.12 -6.28
CA ARG A 25 4.72 0.29 -5.18
C ARG A 25 3.80 1.07 -4.25
N ILE A 26 3.05 0.33 -3.45
CA ILE A 26 2.32 0.88 -2.31
C ILE A 26 2.75 0.09 -1.08
N ASN A 27 3.32 0.79 -0.10
CA ASN A 27 3.70 0.19 1.16
C ASN A 27 2.46 0.10 2.05
N VAL A 28 2.17 -1.10 2.56
CA VAL A 28 1.08 -1.34 3.51
C VAL A 28 1.69 -1.92 4.79
N TYR A 29 1.72 -1.13 5.86
CA TYR A 29 2.44 -1.49 7.08
C TYR A 29 1.75 -0.99 8.35
N GLY A 30 2.06 -1.62 9.48
CA GLY A 30 1.42 -1.36 10.77
C GLY A 30 0.40 -2.41 11.15
N ASN A 31 -0.62 -2.04 11.92
CA ASN A 31 -1.60 -2.98 12.48
C ASN A 31 -3.03 -2.47 12.32
N LEU A 32 -3.93 -3.36 11.91
CA LEU A 32 -5.37 -3.10 11.90
C LEU A 32 -6.10 -4.25 12.61
N GLN A 33 -6.77 -3.92 13.71
CA GLN A 33 -7.69 -4.86 14.35
C GLN A 33 -9.11 -4.59 13.88
N ILE A 34 -9.77 -5.63 13.37
CA ILE A 34 -11.17 -5.56 12.95
C ILE A 34 -12.02 -6.31 13.98
N THR A 35 -12.79 -5.57 14.77
CA THR A 35 -13.70 -6.12 15.77
C THR A 35 -15.03 -6.54 15.12
N LYS A 36 -15.79 -7.43 15.78
CA LYS A 36 -17.09 -7.91 15.28
C LYS A 36 -18.22 -6.93 15.67
N ASP A 37 -18.09 -5.68 15.27
CA ASP A 37 -19.06 -4.60 15.52
C ASP A 37 -19.12 -3.62 14.35
N GLN A 38 -19.84 -2.52 14.51
CA GLN A 38 -19.99 -1.51 13.46
C GLN A 38 -18.71 -0.72 13.19
N ALA A 39 -17.85 -0.53 14.20
CA ALA A 39 -16.56 0.14 14.02
C ALA A 39 -15.62 -0.74 13.21
N GLY A 40 -15.54 -2.04 13.54
CA GLY A 40 -14.81 -3.01 12.73
C GLY A 40 -15.35 -3.13 11.30
N LEU A 41 -16.66 -3.08 11.09
CA LEU A 41 -17.24 -3.04 9.74
C LEU A 41 -16.81 -1.79 8.97
N ALA A 42 -16.77 -0.62 9.62
CA ALA A 42 -16.33 0.62 8.99
C ALA A 42 -14.84 0.56 8.61
N ALA A 43 -13.98 0.06 9.50
CA ALA A 43 -12.56 -0.15 9.24
C ALA A 43 -12.32 -1.15 8.09
N ALA A 44 -13.05 -2.26 8.08
CA ALA A 44 -12.97 -3.27 7.02
C ALA A 44 -13.39 -2.69 5.65
N LYS A 45 -14.46 -1.89 5.61
CA LYS A 45 -14.90 -1.21 4.39
C LYS A 45 -13.91 -0.18 3.89
N ALA A 46 -13.27 0.56 4.81
CA ALA A 46 -12.22 1.50 4.45
C ALA A 46 -11.04 0.78 3.80
N LEU A 47 -10.54 -0.30 4.41
CA LEU A 47 -9.44 -1.10 3.85
C LEU A 47 -9.83 -1.69 2.49
N GLN A 48 -11.04 -2.25 2.38
CA GLN A 48 -11.56 -2.78 1.11
C GLN A 48 -11.59 -1.70 0.02
N ALA A 49 -12.02 -0.47 0.34
CA ALA A 49 -12.07 0.60 -0.65
C ALA A 49 -10.67 0.94 -1.20
N TYR A 50 -9.65 1.07 -0.33
CA TYR A 50 -8.28 1.32 -0.79
C TYR A 50 -7.76 0.16 -1.65
N LEU A 51 -7.93 -1.09 -1.21
CA LEU A 51 -7.47 -2.26 -1.99
C LEU A 51 -8.17 -2.37 -3.34
N ASN A 52 -9.47 -2.05 -3.42
CA ASN A 52 -10.21 -2.04 -4.68
C ASN A 52 -9.66 -1.00 -5.66
N GLU A 53 -9.33 0.22 -5.19
CA GLU A 53 -8.72 1.25 -6.04
C GLU A 53 -7.35 0.79 -6.55
N ILE A 54 -6.53 0.16 -5.69
CA ILE A 54 -5.21 -0.38 -6.06
C ILE A 54 -5.35 -1.45 -7.14
N VAL A 55 -6.22 -2.44 -6.92
CA VAL A 55 -6.48 -3.50 -7.90
C VAL A 55 -6.98 -2.90 -9.21
N SER A 56 -7.91 -1.95 -9.14
CA SER A 56 -8.45 -1.31 -10.35
C SER A 56 -7.37 -0.56 -11.14
N ALA A 57 -6.45 0.15 -10.46
CA ALA A 57 -5.35 0.82 -11.11
C ALA A 57 -4.41 -0.18 -11.83
N LEU A 58 -4.08 -1.29 -11.18
CA LEU A 58 -3.25 -2.35 -11.76
C LEU A 58 -3.93 -3.04 -12.95
N GLU A 59 -5.22 -3.40 -12.83
CA GLU A 59 -5.99 -4.05 -13.90
C GLU A 59 -6.19 -3.14 -15.13
N GLN A 60 -6.21 -1.82 -14.94
CA GLN A 60 -6.36 -0.84 -16.01
C GLN A 60 -5.05 -0.56 -16.77
N ASP A 61 -3.90 -0.87 -16.18
CA ASP A 61 -2.61 -0.68 -16.84
C ASP A 61 -2.36 -1.78 -17.89
N LYS A 62 -2.46 -1.38 -19.16
CA LYS A 62 -2.25 -2.27 -20.31
C LYS A 62 -0.79 -2.71 -20.47
N ALA A 63 0.13 -2.02 -19.82
CA ALA A 63 1.56 -2.28 -19.86
C ALA A 63 2.09 -2.78 -18.51
N LEU A 64 1.20 -3.28 -17.63
CA LEU A 64 1.59 -3.82 -16.34
C LEU A 64 2.63 -4.95 -16.54
N PRO A 65 3.85 -4.81 -16.01
CA PRO A 65 4.89 -5.81 -16.19
C PRO A 65 4.61 -7.05 -15.34
N GLU A 66 5.14 -8.21 -15.76
CA GLU A 66 5.07 -9.45 -14.97
C GLU A 66 5.89 -9.34 -13.67
N ALA A 67 6.97 -8.56 -13.69
CA ALA A 67 7.77 -8.21 -12.52
C ALA A 67 8.42 -6.82 -12.71
N ILE A 68 8.54 -6.06 -11.62
CA ILE A 68 9.37 -4.85 -11.59
C ILE A 68 10.82 -5.23 -11.26
N GLU A 69 11.79 -4.50 -11.81
CA GLU A 69 13.19 -4.63 -11.40
C GLU A 69 13.33 -4.04 -9.99
N THR A 70 13.43 -4.88 -8.97
CA THR A 70 13.94 -4.46 -7.67
C THR A 70 15.46 -4.43 -7.78
N PRO A 71 16.12 -3.27 -7.57
CA PRO A 71 17.58 -3.24 -7.50
C PRO A 71 18.01 -4.21 -6.39
N ASP A 72 19.03 -5.02 -6.68
CA ASP A 72 19.65 -5.85 -5.65
C ASP A 72 20.03 -4.94 -4.49
N GLU A 73 19.53 -5.26 -3.29
CA GLU A 73 20.01 -4.69 -2.05
C GLU A 73 21.46 -5.12 -1.92
N ASN A 74 22.38 -4.31 -2.46
CA ASN A 74 23.79 -4.47 -2.16
C ASN A 74 23.89 -4.44 -0.64
N GLU A 75 24.33 -5.53 -0.02
CA GLU A 75 24.58 -5.58 1.41
C GLU A 75 25.55 -4.44 1.73
N VAL A 76 25.01 -3.38 2.33
CA VAL A 76 25.83 -2.34 2.92
C VAL A 76 26.35 -2.94 4.21
N GLU A 77 27.68 -3.10 4.34
CA GLU A 77 28.27 -3.50 5.62
C GLU A 77 27.75 -2.57 6.70
N ASN A 78 27.20 -3.16 7.77
CA ASN A 78 26.64 -2.43 8.88
C ASN A 78 27.74 -1.55 9.51
N PRO A 79 27.66 -0.20 9.44
CA PRO A 79 28.71 0.68 9.93
C PRO A 79 28.75 0.76 11.46
N PHE A 80 27.90 0.00 12.15
CA PHE A 80 27.77 -0.05 13.62
C PHE A 80 28.20 -1.39 14.23
N LEU A 81 28.80 -2.30 13.45
CA LEU A 81 29.45 -3.52 13.96
C LEU A 81 30.90 -3.27 14.39
#